data_AF-A0A1U9Z105-F1
#
_entry.id   AF-A0A1U9Z105-F1
#
_cell.length_a   1.000
_cell.length_b   1.000
_cell.length_c   1.000
_cell.angle_alpha   90.00
_cell.angle_beta   90.00
_cell.angle_gamma   90.00
#
_symmetry.space_group_name_H-M   'P 1'
#
loop_
_entity.id
_entity.type
_entity.pdbx_description
1 polymer ?
#
loop_
_entity_poly.entity_id
_entity_poly.type
_entity_poly.pdbx_seq_one_letter_code
_entity_poly.pdbx_strand_id
1 'polypeptide(L)' 'MRIFKCKKCHHHLRYGTNDCSICYTPSPIANRKWALPAFLVVIIGLVAVLISFF' A
#
# COMPACT_ATOMS: atom_id res chain seq x y z
N MET A 1 -0.21 -11.95 -8.21
CA MET A 1 -0.02 -12.32 -6.78
C MET A 1 -1.12 -11.68 -5.93
N ARG A 2 -1.78 -12.45 -5.05
CA ARG A 2 -2.78 -11.93 -4.08
C ARG A 2 -2.23 -12.07 -2.66
N ILE A 3 -1.37 -11.13 -2.28
CA ILE A 3 -0.60 -11.17 -1.02
C ILE A 3 -1.47 -10.77 0.17
N PHE A 4 -2.41 -9.85 -0.04
CA PHE A 4 -3.25 -9.31 1.02
C PHE A 4 -4.60 -10.02 1.11
N LYS A 5 -5.10 -10.19 2.34
CA LYS A 5 -6.45 -10.70 2.62
C LYS A 5 -7.28 -9.60 3.27
N CYS A 6 -8.57 -9.56 2.98
CA CYS A 6 -9.51 -8.69 3.68
C CYS A 6 -9.63 -9.12 5.15
N LYS A 7 -9.57 -8.18 6.10
CA LYS A 7 -9.70 -8.50 7.53
C LYS A 7 -11.10 -8.98 7.93
N LYS A 8 -12.13 -8.64 7.13
CA LYS A 8 -13.53 -8.94 7.45
C LYS A 8 -14.02 -10.25 6.83
N CYS A 9 -13.84 -10.41 5.52
CA CYS A 9 -14.33 -11.60 4.79
C CYS A 9 -13.22 -12.58 4.39
N HIS A 10 -11.96 -12.31 4.79
CA HIS A 10 -10.78 -13.11 4.43
C HIS A 10 -10.54 -13.33 2.92
N HIS A 11 -11.30 -12.64 2.07
CA HIS A 11 -11.14 -12.71 0.63
C HIS A 11 -9.77 -12.20 0.20
N HIS A 12 -9.18 -12.87 -0.78
CA HIS A 12 -7.90 -12.49 -1.36
C HIS A 12 -8.03 -11.21 -2.17
N LEU A 13 -7.35 -10.15 -1.73
CA LEU A 13 -7.39 -8.85 -2.37
C LEU A 13 -6.43 -8.79 -3.56
N ARG A 14 -6.82 -8.04 -4.59
CA ARG A 14 -5.90 -7.59 -5.63
C ARG A 14 -5.02 -6.48 -5.05
N TYR A 15 -3.74 -6.46 -5.45
CA TYR A 15 -2.82 -5.41 -5.05
C TYR A 15 -3.29 -4.06 -5.59
N GLY A 16 -3.19 -3.00 -4.77
CA GLY A 16 -3.62 -1.67 -5.17
C GLY A 16 -5.14 -1.58 -5.32
N THR A 17 -5.93 -2.20 -4.46
CA THR A 17 -7.36 -1.87 -4.33
C THR A 17 -7.58 -1.13 -3.02
N ASN A 18 -8.43 -0.11 -3.02
CA ASN A 18 -8.77 0.61 -1.79
C ASN A 18 -9.81 -0.16 -0.98
N ASP A 19 -10.71 -0.88 -1.65
CA ASP A 19 -11.81 -1.62 -1.03
C ASP A 19 -11.82 -3.08 -1.48
N CYS A 20 -12.38 -3.95 -0.64
CA CYS A 20 -12.61 -5.35 -0.99
C CYS A 20 -13.77 -5.47 -1.98
N SER A 21 -13.59 -6.21 -3.08
CA SER A 21 -14.62 -6.41 -4.11
C SER A 21 -15.83 -7.26 -3.67
N ILE A 22 -15.74 -7.95 -2.53
CA ILE A 22 -16.81 -8.80 -2.01
C ILE A 22 -17.66 -8.06 -0.97
N CYS A 23 -17.01 -7.50 0.05
CA CYS A 23 -17.68 -6.92 1.20
C CYS A 23 -17.57 -5.40 1.27
N TYR A 24 -16.97 -4.77 0.26
CA TYR A 24 -16.79 -3.32 0.13
C TYR A 24 -16.17 -2.64 1.36
N THR A 25 -15.49 -3.43 2.20
CA THR A 25 -14.80 -2.94 3.39
C THR A 25 -13.43 -2.40 2.97
N PRO A 26 -12.96 -1.30 3.60
CA PRO A 26 -11.67 -0.74 3.31
C PRO A 26 -10.56 -1.79 3.47
N SER A 27 -9.72 -1.88 2.44
CA SER A 27 -8.54 -2.74 2.43
C SER A 27 -7.48 -2.23 3.44
N PRO A 28 -6.59 -3.13 3.90
CA PRO A 28 -5.46 -2.73 4.75
C PRO A 28 -4.61 -1.67 4.05
N ILE A 29 -4.08 -0.73 4.84
CA ILE A 29 -3.34 0.45 4.35
C ILE A 29 -2.23 0.04 3.38
N ALA A 30 -1.47 -1.02 3.70
CA ALA A 30 -0.39 -1.54 2.85
C ALA A 30 -0.83 -2.01 1.44
N ASN A 31 -2.12 -2.29 1.22
CA ASN A 31 -2.66 -2.73 -0.08
C ASN A 31 -3.32 -1.59 -0.86
N ARG A 32 -3.48 -0.40 -0.27
CA ARG A 32 -4.14 0.73 -0.93
C ARG A 32 -3.29 1.25 -2.08
N LYS A 33 -3.93 1.76 -3.14
CA LYS A 33 -3.26 2.22 -4.38
C LYS A 33 -2.14 3.23 -4.11
N TRP A 34 -2.34 4.08 -3.11
CA TRP A 34 -1.44 5.16 -2.75
C TRP A 34 -0.32 4.73 -1.80
N ALA A 35 -0.36 3.52 -1.23
CA ALA A 35 0.63 3.07 -0.27
C ALA A 35 2.02 2.93 -0.90
N LEU A 36 2.10 2.30 -2.08
CA LEU A 36 3.35 2.14 -2.83
C LEU A 36 3.96 3.50 -3.24
N PRO A 37 3.25 4.41 -3.95
CA PRO A 37 3.84 5.68 -4.34
C PRO A 37 4.17 6.55 -3.13
N ALA A 38 3.37 6.54 -2.06
CA ALA A 38 3.70 7.27 -0.83
C ALA A 38 5.02 6.75 -0.21
N PHE A 39 5.18 5.43 -0.15
CA PHE A 39 6.42 4.82 0.35
C PHE A 39 7.64 5.18 -0.50
N LEU A 40 7.50 5.15 -1.83
CA LEU A 40 8.58 5.54 -2.75
C LEU A 40 8.96 7.02 -2.59
N VAL A 41 7.98 7.93 -2.46
CA VAL A 41 8.25 9.36 -2.24
C VAL A 41 9.03 9.58 -0.94
N VAL A 42 8.66 8.88 0.14
CA VAL A 42 9.39 8.96 1.42
C VAL A 42 10.83 8.47 1.29
N ILE A 43 11.04 7.33 0.62
CA ILE A 43 12.39 6.80 0.38
C ILE A 43 13.22 7.77 -0.45
N ILE A 44 12.68 8.28 -1.56
CA ILE A 44 13.39 9.22 -2.44
C ILE A 44 13.76 10.49 -1.68
N GLY A 45 12.83 11.02 -0.88
CA GLY A 45 13.09 12.18 -0.02
C GLY A 45 14.22 11.91 0.99
N LEU A 46 14.19 10.76 1.68
CA LEU A 46 15.25 10.36 2.61
C LEU A 46 16.61 10.23 1.94
N VAL A 47 16.67 9.60 0.77
CA VAL A 47 17.92 9.46 0.00
C VAL A 47 18.45 10.81 -0.45
N ALA A 48 17.58 11.70 -0.95
CA ALA A 48 17.97 13.06 -1.36
C ALA A 48 18.53 13.87 -0.18
N VAL A 49 17.90 13.76 1.00
CA VAL A 49 18.40 14.37 2.24
C VAL A 49 19.78 13.81 2.57
N LEU A 50 19.95 12.49 2.63
CA LEU A 50 21.24 11.85 2.95
C LEU A 50 22.36 12.27 1.98
N ILE A 51 22.07 12.34 0.68
CA ILE A 51 23.04 12.81 -0.33
C ILE A 51 23.41 14.28 -0.10
N SER A 52 22.46 15.11 0.35
CA SER A 52 22.72 16.54 0.61
C SER A 52 23.61 16.79 1.83
N PHE A 53 23.80 15.79 2.70
CA PHE A 53 24.63 15.87 3.91
C PHE A 53 26.04 15.30 3.73
N PHE A 54 26.37 14.73 2.56
CA PHE A 54 27.67 14.16 2.22
C PHE A 54 28.46 15.10 1.30
#